data_AF-A0A7X8IJK6-F1
#
_entry.id   AF-A0A7X8IJK6-F1
#
_cell.length_a   1.000
_cell.length_b   1.000
_cell.length_c   1.000
_cell.angle_alpha   90.00
_cell.angle_beta   90.00
_cell.angle_gamma   90.00
#
_symmetry.space_group_name_H-M   'P 1'
#
loop_
_entity.id
_entity.type
_entity.pdbx_description
1 polymer ?
#
loop_
_entity_poly.entity_id
_entity_poly.type
_entity_poly.pdbx_seq_one_letter_code
_entity_poly.pdbx_strand_id
1 'polypeptide(L)'
;MLLGRKNRIHTRPKLTRTLPALAVLAVFTVVTLAQEQALQPAEPVAAEPTEVLAEPAQPSTPHAKPQAPQDQEEFLPVLDGQSIQTISFRKDMPIRDALRMLAQLYQKNIVPSAKVDGIVTVSHLYDVTFEEALESILGTHKYEIKDKFIKVYTNEEFMQDKSRFEYASIKLFYINAEEAQKLATPLLSEFGQIGVTSPAKQDTVPGEGGDSLAINDRLVVNDYPENIEKIRKMLAEVDVAPAQVLIEVTVMEATLNEELDFGIDWTTVLGNEPGFRIVDPEDDSSTLLMHQSGAKQFGGIFSVGISIDDVTAALTASETITDKTVLANPKILALNKQAGKLIIGKQEGYRDSTTIASGGNATTEQIEFLESGTVLEFRPFIGKDGLIRMELRPEQSDGSISVEGLPNKTTTEVVTNVMVKDGHTIVLGGLFKEETNLSRTQVPVFGDIPLLGELFKKTGDESKRTELIVLITPHIIQSPEEADGATRAEDVSRLSHAIRKSIHGLS
;
A
#
# COMPACT_ATOMS: atom_id res chain seq x y z
N MET A 1 -46.93 -18.04 39.13
CA MET A 1 -47.33 -19.42 38.83
C MET A 1 -46.26 -19.99 37.90
N LEU A 2 -45.44 -20.95 38.37
CA LEU A 2 -44.35 -21.66 37.63
C LEU A 2 -43.23 -20.76 37.05
N LEU A 3 -41.94 -21.07 37.03
CA LEU A 3 -41.03 -22.08 37.59
C LEU A 3 -39.63 -21.61 37.11
N GLY A 4 -38.52 -21.74 37.87
CA GLY A 4 -37.22 -21.56 37.21
C GLY A 4 -35.93 -21.33 38.01
N ARG A 5 -35.48 -22.37 38.73
CA ARG A 5 -34.07 -22.78 38.93
C ARG A 5 -33.11 -21.96 39.82
N LYS A 6 -32.80 -22.61 40.96
CA LYS A 6 -31.60 -22.48 41.81
C LYS A 6 -30.46 -23.38 41.29
N ASN A 7 -29.26 -22.80 41.26
CA ASN A 7 -27.96 -23.24 41.77
C ASN A 7 -27.39 -24.68 41.65
N ARG A 8 -26.12 -24.68 41.18
CA ARG A 8 -24.89 -25.27 41.74
C ARG A 8 -24.33 -26.63 41.24
N ILE A 9 -23.07 -26.50 40.77
CA ILE A 9 -21.87 -27.36 40.95
C ILE A 9 -21.78 -28.68 40.16
N HIS A 10 -20.76 -28.79 39.30
CA HIS A 10 -19.89 -29.99 39.08
C HIS A 10 -18.67 -29.57 38.23
N THR A 11 -17.46 -29.52 38.82
CA THR A 11 -16.36 -30.51 38.75
C THR A 11 -15.61 -30.60 37.40
N ARG A 12 -14.32 -30.21 37.43
CA ARG A 12 -13.33 -30.33 36.34
C ARG A 12 -12.84 -31.78 36.17
N PRO A 13 -12.38 -32.19 34.98
CA PRO A 13 -11.34 -33.21 34.84
C PRO A 13 -10.02 -32.65 34.30
N LYS A 14 -8.93 -33.26 34.78
CA LYS A 14 -7.53 -33.05 34.41
C LYS A 14 -7.25 -33.68 33.04
N LEU A 15 -6.44 -33.01 32.20
CA LEU A 15 -5.69 -33.66 31.12
C LEU A 15 -4.21 -33.33 31.24
N THR A 16 -3.42 -34.39 31.37
CA THR A 16 -1.96 -34.48 31.35
C THR A 16 -1.49 -34.97 29.98
N ARG A 17 -0.53 -34.28 29.35
CA ARG A 17 0.41 -34.78 28.31
C ARG A 17 1.44 -33.67 28.01
N THR A 18 2.63 -33.70 28.62
CA THR A 18 3.92 -34.19 28.06
C THR A 18 4.36 -33.49 26.75
N LEU A 19 5.28 -32.53 26.89
CA LEU A 19 6.17 -31.97 25.86
C LEU A 19 7.54 -32.67 25.94
N PRO A 20 8.25 -32.91 24.83
CA PRO A 20 9.70 -33.05 24.86
C PRO A 20 10.38 -31.74 24.43
N ALA A 21 11.39 -31.38 25.20
CA ALA A 21 12.29 -30.26 24.94
C ALA A 21 13.23 -30.55 23.77
N LEU A 22 13.40 -29.59 22.86
CA LEU A 22 14.47 -29.59 21.86
C LEU A 22 15.47 -28.48 22.24
N ALA A 23 16.63 -28.91 22.74
CA ALA A 23 17.75 -28.04 23.08
C ALA A 23 18.56 -27.75 21.80
N VAL A 24 18.78 -26.47 21.50
CA VAL A 24 19.74 -26.02 20.50
C VAL A 24 20.90 -25.37 21.23
N LEU A 25 22.03 -26.06 21.22
CA LEU A 25 23.32 -25.64 21.78
C LEU A 25 24.22 -25.28 20.58
N ALA A 26 24.53 -24.01 20.39
CA ALA A 26 25.47 -23.56 19.36
C ALA A 26 26.77 -23.10 20.05
N VAL A 27 27.80 -23.95 19.97
CA VAL A 27 29.18 -23.66 20.37
C VAL A 27 29.94 -23.27 19.11
N PHE A 28 30.60 -22.11 19.16
CA PHE A 28 31.56 -21.66 18.15
C PHE A 28 32.88 -22.44 18.31
N THR A 29 33.35 -23.07 17.23
CA THR A 29 34.70 -23.65 17.14
C THR A 29 35.35 -23.23 15.83
N VAL A 30 36.53 -22.61 15.95
CA VAL A 30 37.45 -22.25 14.86
C VAL A 30 38.52 -23.34 14.77
N VAL A 31 38.67 -24.03 13.61
CA VAL A 31 39.93 -24.69 13.19
C VAL A 31 39.97 -24.87 11.65
N THR A 32 40.82 -24.06 11.00
CA THR A 32 42.00 -24.38 10.16
C THR A 32 41.99 -25.44 9.01
N LEU A 33 42.39 -24.95 7.81
CA LEU A 33 43.21 -25.48 6.70
C LEU A 33 42.97 -26.89 6.09
N ALA A 34 42.72 -26.91 4.77
CA ALA A 34 43.23 -27.96 3.86
C ALA A 34 43.44 -27.40 2.43
N GLN A 35 44.52 -27.87 1.82
CA GLN A 35 45.09 -27.51 0.51
C GLN A 35 44.22 -27.94 -0.68
N GLU A 36 44.31 -27.18 -1.79
CA GLU A 36 44.07 -27.73 -3.13
C GLU A 36 45.18 -27.30 -4.12
N GLN A 37 45.94 -28.30 -4.56
CA GLN A 37 46.85 -28.37 -5.72
C GLN A 37 46.38 -29.64 -6.47
N ALA A 38 46.35 -29.79 -7.79
CA ALA A 38 46.83 -29.04 -8.92
C ALA A 38 46.15 -29.60 -10.19
N LEU A 39 46.05 -28.83 -11.27
CA LEU A 39 46.27 -29.36 -12.62
C LEU A 39 46.72 -28.22 -13.55
N GLN A 40 47.76 -28.54 -14.34
CA GLN A 40 48.61 -27.67 -15.15
C GLN A 40 48.11 -27.55 -16.61
N PRO A 41 48.73 -26.69 -17.44
CA PRO A 41 48.08 -25.92 -18.50
C PRO A 41 48.25 -26.48 -19.92
N ALA A 42 47.53 -25.90 -20.87
CA ALA A 42 47.75 -26.07 -22.31
C ALA A 42 48.17 -24.74 -22.97
N GLU A 43 49.19 -24.83 -23.82
CA GLU A 43 49.75 -23.82 -24.74
C GLU A 43 49.89 -24.50 -26.13
N PRO A 44 50.20 -23.82 -27.25
CA PRO A 44 49.57 -22.64 -27.84
C PRO A 44 49.23 -22.82 -29.35
N VAL A 45 48.71 -21.75 -29.94
CA VAL A 45 48.30 -21.52 -31.34
C VAL A 45 49.49 -21.31 -32.30
N ALA A 46 49.45 -21.88 -33.51
CA ALA A 46 50.04 -21.31 -34.74
C ALA A 46 49.67 -22.13 -36.00
N ALA A 47 49.13 -21.48 -37.05
CA ALA A 47 49.36 -21.80 -38.46
C ALA A 47 48.70 -20.78 -39.42
N GLU A 48 49.53 -19.98 -40.09
CA GLU A 48 49.34 -19.58 -41.50
C GLU A 48 50.46 -20.27 -42.31
N PRO A 49 50.31 -20.52 -43.63
CA PRO A 49 50.91 -19.57 -44.60
C PRO A 49 50.24 -19.43 -46.00
N THR A 50 50.31 -18.20 -46.51
CA THR A 50 50.87 -17.75 -47.81
C THR A 50 50.12 -17.92 -49.15
N GLU A 51 50.04 -16.76 -49.81
CA GLU A 51 49.57 -16.36 -51.13
C GLU A 51 50.70 -16.41 -52.21
N VAL A 52 50.40 -16.76 -53.47
CA VAL A 52 51.31 -16.57 -54.64
C VAL A 52 50.54 -16.19 -55.92
N LEU A 53 51.18 -15.34 -56.71
CA LEU A 53 50.79 -14.46 -57.83
C LEU A 53 50.67 -15.10 -59.26
N ALA A 54 49.71 -14.59 -60.06
CA ALA A 54 49.57 -14.34 -61.52
C ALA A 54 50.34 -15.07 -62.69
N GLU A 55 49.53 -15.54 -63.69
CA GLU A 55 49.50 -15.37 -65.20
C GLU A 55 50.79 -15.50 -66.10
N PRO A 56 50.82 -15.96 -67.40
CA PRO A 56 49.84 -15.77 -68.49
C PRO A 56 49.63 -16.88 -69.57
N ALA A 57 48.88 -16.51 -70.61
CA ALA A 57 48.07 -17.32 -71.54
C ALA A 57 48.68 -17.70 -72.93
N GLN A 58 47.97 -18.64 -73.58
CA GLN A 58 47.79 -18.91 -75.05
C GLN A 58 48.92 -19.59 -75.86
N PRO A 59 48.67 -20.19 -77.08
CA PRO A 59 47.41 -20.37 -77.86
C PRO A 59 47.16 -21.79 -78.47
N SER A 60 45.96 -22.03 -79.02
CA SER A 60 45.69 -22.61 -80.38
C SER A 60 44.46 -23.54 -80.49
N THR A 61 43.40 -23.00 -81.09
CA THR A 61 42.38 -23.66 -81.95
C THR A 61 43.01 -24.02 -83.31
N PRO A 62 42.49 -24.96 -84.17
CA PRO A 62 41.14 -24.84 -84.77
C PRO A 62 40.42 -26.12 -85.26
N HIS A 63 39.20 -25.89 -85.77
CA HIS A 63 38.28 -26.76 -86.56
C HIS A 63 37.10 -27.32 -85.73
N ALA A 64 35.82 -27.18 -86.11
CA ALA A 64 35.17 -26.62 -87.29
C ALA A 64 33.69 -26.31 -86.95
N LYS A 65 33.10 -25.29 -87.58
CA LYS A 65 31.63 -25.13 -87.72
C LYS A 65 31.17 -25.83 -89.00
N PRO A 66 29.97 -26.44 -89.02
CA PRO A 66 28.85 -25.81 -89.74
C PRO A 66 27.53 -25.71 -88.95
N GLN A 67 26.57 -24.99 -89.54
CA GLN A 67 25.40 -24.29 -88.97
C GLN A 67 24.18 -25.13 -88.49
N ALA A 68 23.56 -24.61 -87.42
CA ALA A 68 22.13 -24.35 -87.09
C ALA A 68 20.98 -25.23 -87.62
N PRO A 69 19.98 -25.45 -86.75
CA PRO A 69 18.64 -24.87 -86.95
C PRO A 69 18.32 -23.79 -85.90
N GLN A 70 17.61 -22.75 -86.31
CA GLN A 70 17.06 -21.70 -85.46
C GLN A 70 15.76 -22.19 -84.84
N ASP A 71 15.75 -22.39 -83.52
CA ASP A 71 14.52 -22.36 -82.73
C ASP A 71 14.47 -21.00 -82.03
N GLN A 72 13.46 -20.21 -82.38
CA GLN A 72 13.14 -18.96 -81.72
C GLN A 72 12.54 -19.29 -80.35
N GLU A 73 13.33 -19.14 -79.29
CA GLU A 73 12.77 -18.98 -77.94
C GLU A 73 12.16 -17.57 -77.88
N GLU A 74 10.83 -17.50 -77.94
CA GLU A 74 10.08 -16.29 -77.60
C GLU A 74 10.40 -15.92 -76.15
N PHE A 75 11.17 -14.84 -75.98
CA PHE A 75 11.30 -14.17 -74.69
C PHE A 75 9.92 -13.64 -74.27
N LEU A 76 9.27 -14.32 -73.34
CA LEU A 76 8.15 -13.72 -72.61
C LEU A 76 8.66 -12.47 -71.86
N PRO A 77 7.94 -11.34 -71.90
CA PRO A 77 8.36 -10.12 -71.23
C PRO A 77 8.46 -10.33 -69.72
N VAL A 78 9.48 -9.74 -69.10
CA VAL A 78 9.64 -9.67 -67.64
C VAL A 78 8.57 -8.73 -67.11
N LEU A 79 7.67 -9.26 -66.28
CA LEU A 79 6.54 -8.51 -65.74
C LEU A 79 6.79 -8.20 -64.26
N ASP A 80 6.84 -6.91 -63.93
CA ASP A 80 6.95 -6.44 -62.56
C ASP A 80 5.73 -6.87 -61.73
N GLY A 81 5.91 -7.03 -60.42
CA GLY A 81 4.88 -7.55 -59.50
C GLY A 81 3.58 -6.72 -59.41
N GLN A 82 3.52 -5.56 -60.05
CA GLN A 82 2.31 -4.73 -60.17
C GLN A 82 1.59 -4.89 -61.52
N SER A 83 2.03 -5.82 -62.37
CA SER A 83 1.39 -6.09 -63.65
C SER A 83 0.03 -6.77 -63.43
N ILE A 84 -1.01 -6.05 -63.86
CA ILE A 84 -2.39 -6.52 -63.85
C ILE A 84 -2.56 -7.50 -65.02
N GLN A 85 -2.95 -8.74 -64.75
CA GLN A 85 -3.11 -9.77 -65.78
C GLN A 85 -4.37 -10.61 -65.62
N THR A 86 -4.82 -11.17 -66.75
CA THR A 86 -5.85 -12.20 -66.78
C THR A 86 -5.19 -13.58 -66.71
N ILE A 87 -5.53 -14.37 -65.69
CA ILE A 87 -4.94 -15.68 -65.42
C ILE A 87 -6.04 -16.74 -65.51
N SER A 88 -5.84 -17.76 -66.34
CA SER A 88 -6.77 -18.87 -66.49
C SER A 88 -6.18 -20.14 -65.89
N PHE A 89 -6.94 -20.80 -65.01
CA PHE A 89 -6.58 -22.08 -64.42
C PHE A 89 -7.34 -23.21 -65.12
N ARG A 90 -6.68 -24.35 -65.28
CA ARG A 90 -7.37 -25.56 -65.76
C ARG A 90 -8.36 -26.05 -64.71
N LYS A 91 -9.46 -26.65 -65.17
CA LYS A 91 -10.45 -27.28 -64.29
C LYS A 91 -9.77 -28.36 -63.43
N ASP A 92 -10.06 -28.35 -62.14
CA ASP A 92 -9.54 -29.29 -61.14
C ASP A 92 -7.99 -29.28 -60.98
N MET A 93 -7.36 -28.14 -61.24
CA MET A 93 -5.91 -27.98 -61.08
C MET A 93 -5.49 -28.07 -59.60
N PRO A 94 -4.47 -28.89 -59.24
CA PRO A 94 -3.92 -28.91 -57.90
C PRO A 94 -3.31 -27.57 -57.51
N ILE A 95 -3.49 -27.14 -56.25
CA ILE A 95 -3.00 -25.87 -55.74
C ILE A 95 -1.48 -25.71 -55.93
N ARG A 96 -0.71 -26.80 -55.80
CA ARG A 96 0.75 -26.79 -56.01
C ARG A 96 1.12 -26.45 -57.44
N ASP A 97 0.37 -26.96 -58.41
CA ASP A 97 0.63 -26.68 -59.81
C ASP A 97 0.22 -25.25 -60.17
N ALA A 98 -0.88 -24.76 -59.58
CA ALA A 98 -1.28 -23.37 -59.73
C ALA A 98 -0.24 -22.40 -59.13
N LEU A 99 0.33 -22.73 -57.96
CA LEU A 99 1.41 -21.96 -57.34
C LEU A 99 2.70 -22.00 -58.18
N ARG A 100 3.05 -23.14 -58.78
CA ARG A 100 4.19 -23.23 -59.72
C ARG A 100 3.98 -22.38 -60.96
N MET A 101 2.76 -22.38 -61.50
CA MET A 101 2.40 -21.54 -62.64
C MET A 101 2.55 -20.05 -62.31
N LEU A 102 2.03 -19.61 -61.15
CA LEU A 102 2.23 -18.24 -60.67
C LEU A 102 3.71 -17.90 -60.44
N ALA A 103 4.47 -18.80 -59.82
CA ALA A 103 5.90 -18.63 -59.59
C ALA A 103 6.66 -18.40 -60.90
N GLN A 104 6.33 -19.15 -61.96
CA GLN A 104 6.94 -19.01 -63.28
C GLN A 104 6.51 -17.73 -64.00
N LEU A 105 5.23 -17.36 -63.90
CA LEU A 105 4.66 -16.21 -64.61
C LEU A 105 5.19 -14.88 -64.05
N TYR A 106 5.36 -14.78 -62.73
CA TYR A 106 5.85 -13.57 -62.06
C TYR A 106 7.33 -13.66 -61.61
N GLN A 107 8.04 -14.73 -61.97
CA GLN A 107 9.42 -15.00 -61.57
C GLN A 107 9.67 -14.87 -60.05
N LYS A 108 8.76 -15.41 -59.23
CA LYS A 108 8.85 -15.40 -57.77
C LYS A 108 9.19 -16.78 -57.22
N ASN A 109 9.98 -16.83 -56.15
CA ASN A 109 10.31 -18.11 -55.49
C ASN A 109 9.20 -18.50 -54.51
N ILE A 110 8.24 -19.31 -54.95
CA ILE A 110 7.15 -19.82 -54.11
C ILE A 110 7.48 -21.25 -53.64
N VAL A 111 7.45 -21.47 -52.33
CA VAL A 111 7.77 -22.76 -51.69
C VAL A 111 6.56 -23.23 -50.87
N PRO A 112 5.71 -24.10 -51.42
CA PRO A 112 4.62 -24.71 -50.66
C PRO A 112 5.14 -25.79 -49.71
N SER A 113 4.57 -25.86 -48.51
CA SER A 113 4.86 -26.93 -47.54
C SER A 113 4.35 -28.29 -48.03
N ALA A 114 4.86 -29.37 -47.42
CA ALA A 114 4.51 -30.73 -47.79
C ALA A 114 3.03 -31.09 -47.55
N LYS A 115 2.28 -30.33 -46.74
CA LYS A 115 0.86 -30.57 -46.44
C LYS A 115 -0.11 -29.65 -47.19
N VAL A 116 0.38 -28.70 -47.97
CA VAL A 116 -0.48 -27.87 -48.83
C VAL A 116 -1.00 -28.76 -49.95
N ASP A 117 -2.27 -29.12 -49.87
CA ASP A 117 -2.98 -29.95 -50.86
C ASP A 117 -4.42 -29.48 -50.99
N GLY A 118 -4.98 -29.60 -52.19
CA GLY A 118 -6.28 -29.06 -52.53
C GLY A 118 -6.41 -28.71 -54.01
N ILE A 119 -7.65 -28.55 -54.45
CA ILE A 119 -8.00 -28.11 -55.81
C ILE A 119 -8.29 -26.62 -55.83
N VAL A 120 -7.82 -25.93 -56.86
CA VAL A 120 -8.16 -24.52 -57.08
C VAL A 120 -9.60 -24.44 -57.61
N THR A 121 -10.44 -23.69 -56.90
CA THR A 121 -11.86 -23.52 -57.26
C THR A 121 -12.08 -22.42 -58.30
N VAL A 122 -11.12 -21.51 -58.45
CA VAL A 122 -11.18 -20.38 -59.38
C VAL A 122 -10.71 -20.81 -60.77
N SER A 123 -11.55 -20.58 -61.79
CA SER A 123 -11.21 -20.92 -63.19
C SER A 123 -10.57 -19.76 -63.96
N HIS A 124 -11.03 -18.53 -63.73
CA HIS A 124 -10.53 -17.33 -64.41
C HIS A 124 -10.42 -16.18 -63.43
N LEU A 125 -9.27 -15.52 -63.39
CA LEU A 125 -9.03 -14.26 -62.72
C LEU A 125 -8.81 -13.19 -63.78
N TYR A 126 -9.54 -12.08 -63.70
CA TYR A 126 -9.43 -10.97 -64.63
C TYR A 126 -8.84 -9.77 -63.91
N ASP A 127 -7.89 -9.09 -64.55
CA ASP A 127 -7.28 -7.87 -64.07
C ASP A 127 -6.82 -7.94 -62.60
N VAL A 128 -6.05 -8.98 -62.26
CA VAL A 128 -5.50 -9.17 -60.90
C VAL A 128 -4.00 -8.94 -60.84
N THR A 129 -3.55 -8.39 -59.72
CA THR A 129 -2.14 -8.34 -59.32
C THR A 129 -1.64 -9.71 -58.82
N PHE A 130 -0.33 -9.85 -58.61
CA PHE A 130 0.26 -11.09 -58.10
C PHE A 130 -0.31 -11.46 -56.71
N GLU A 131 -0.37 -10.49 -55.80
CA GLU A 131 -0.87 -10.68 -54.44
C GLU A 131 -2.35 -11.10 -54.43
N GLU A 132 -3.19 -10.42 -55.22
CA GLU A 132 -4.62 -10.74 -55.35
C GLU A 132 -4.84 -12.12 -55.96
N ALA A 133 -4.03 -12.51 -56.96
CA ALA A 133 -4.07 -13.83 -57.56
C ALA A 133 -3.64 -14.91 -56.56
N LEU A 134 -2.57 -14.65 -55.79
CA LEU A 134 -2.07 -15.55 -54.77
C LEU A 134 -3.10 -15.76 -53.65
N GLU A 135 -3.68 -14.69 -53.10
CA GLU A 135 -4.73 -14.76 -52.08
C GLU A 135 -5.97 -15.53 -52.56
N SER A 136 -6.39 -15.29 -53.80
CA SER A 136 -7.55 -15.95 -54.40
C SER A 136 -7.38 -17.47 -54.54
N ILE A 137 -6.14 -17.93 -54.80
CA ILE A 137 -5.82 -19.36 -54.94
C ILE A 137 -5.61 -20.01 -53.58
N LEU A 138 -5.03 -19.30 -52.61
CA LEU A 138 -4.70 -19.84 -51.30
C LEU A 138 -5.92 -20.12 -50.43
N GLY A 139 -7.01 -19.37 -50.58
CA GLY A 139 -8.25 -19.62 -49.83
C GLY A 139 -8.03 -19.61 -48.31
N THR A 140 -8.05 -20.79 -47.67
CA THR A 140 -7.80 -20.96 -46.23
C THR A 140 -6.33 -21.08 -45.84
N HIS A 141 -5.44 -21.34 -46.82
CA HIS A 141 -4.00 -21.40 -46.63
C HIS A 141 -3.42 -20.00 -46.37
N LYS A 142 -2.27 -19.97 -45.70
CA LYS A 142 -1.56 -18.72 -45.37
C LYS A 142 -0.20 -18.73 -46.04
N TYR A 143 0.30 -17.54 -46.37
CA TYR A 143 1.64 -17.36 -46.91
C TYR A 143 2.42 -16.35 -46.08
N GLU A 144 3.73 -16.51 -46.06
CA GLU A 144 4.68 -15.61 -45.42
C GLU A 144 5.78 -15.26 -46.43
N ILE A 145 6.08 -13.97 -46.56
CA ILE A 145 7.19 -13.49 -47.38
C ILE A 145 8.40 -13.35 -46.47
N LYS A 146 9.41 -14.20 -46.66
CA LYS A 146 10.72 -14.11 -45.98
C LYS A 146 11.80 -13.87 -47.03
N ASP A 147 12.36 -12.66 -47.02
CA ASP A 147 13.36 -12.16 -47.98
C ASP A 147 12.91 -12.31 -49.45
N LYS A 148 13.45 -13.32 -50.14
CA LYS A 148 13.21 -13.62 -51.55
C LYS A 148 12.27 -14.81 -51.76
N PHE A 149 11.80 -15.44 -50.69
CA PHE A 149 10.99 -16.65 -50.71
C PHE A 149 9.59 -16.39 -50.16
N ILE A 150 8.58 -16.88 -50.87
CA ILE A 150 7.19 -16.87 -50.46
C ILE A 150 6.87 -18.28 -50.00
N LYS A 151 6.78 -18.49 -48.68
CA LYS A 151 6.45 -19.80 -48.11
C LYS A 151 4.95 -19.90 -47.93
N VAL A 152 4.37 -21.00 -48.40
CA VAL A 152 2.93 -21.26 -48.28
C VAL A 152 2.71 -22.43 -47.33
N TYR A 153 1.81 -22.24 -46.38
CA TYR A 153 1.50 -23.20 -45.31
C TYR A 153 0.00 -23.48 -45.24
N THR A 154 -0.36 -24.64 -44.67
CA THR A 154 -1.73 -24.83 -44.18
C THR A 154 -1.98 -23.94 -42.97
N ASN A 155 -3.25 -23.64 -42.68
CA ASN A 155 -3.59 -22.83 -41.51
C ASN A 155 -3.04 -23.45 -40.22
N GLU A 156 -3.15 -24.78 -40.07
CA GLU A 156 -2.63 -25.52 -38.93
C GLU A 156 -1.10 -25.42 -38.80
N GLU A 157 -0.37 -25.56 -39.92
CA GLU A 157 1.09 -25.41 -39.90
C GLU A 157 1.51 -23.98 -39.60
N PHE A 158 0.80 -22.98 -40.14
CA PHE A 158 1.07 -21.58 -39.90
C PHE A 158 0.89 -21.19 -38.42
N MET A 159 -0.09 -21.79 -37.74
CA MET A 159 -0.35 -21.59 -36.32
C MET A 159 0.59 -22.37 -35.40
N GLN A 160 1.36 -23.33 -35.93
CA GLN A 160 2.31 -24.15 -35.18
C GLN A 160 3.77 -23.87 -35.56
N ASP A 161 4.02 -23.00 -36.54
CA ASP A 161 5.36 -22.66 -37.01
C ASP A 161 6.09 -21.79 -35.98
N LYS A 162 6.88 -22.45 -35.13
CA LYS A 162 7.75 -21.81 -34.14
C LYS A 162 8.84 -20.92 -34.76
N SER A 163 9.09 -20.99 -36.07
CA SER A 163 10.04 -20.09 -36.74
C SER A 163 9.51 -18.66 -36.91
N ARG A 164 8.21 -18.45 -36.65
CA ARG A 164 7.57 -17.12 -36.61
C ARG A 164 7.71 -16.43 -35.26
N PHE A 165 8.35 -17.07 -34.29
CA PHE A 165 8.55 -16.50 -32.97
C PHE A 165 9.47 -15.30 -33.06
N GLU A 166 9.02 -14.19 -32.50
CA GLU A 166 9.80 -12.99 -32.36
C GLU A 166 10.09 -12.73 -30.87
N TYR A 167 11.25 -12.16 -30.60
CA TYR A 167 11.60 -11.68 -29.27
C TYR A 167 11.28 -10.19 -29.17
N ALA A 168 10.53 -9.82 -28.14
CA ALA A 168 10.28 -8.44 -27.79
C ALA A 168 10.68 -8.17 -26.34
N SER A 169 11.46 -7.10 -26.14
CA SER A 169 11.79 -6.60 -24.81
C SER A 169 11.02 -5.31 -24.55
N ILE A 170 10.05 -5.37 -23.66
CA ILE A 170 9.18 -4.25 -23.27
C ILE A 170 9.73 -3.66 -21.98
N LYS A 171 9.98 -2.34 -21.98
CA LYS A 171 10.41 -1.58 -20.80
C LYS A 171 9.17 -1.12 -20.03
N LEU A 172 9.18 -1.30 -18.71
CA LEU A 172 8.12 -0.88 -17.79
C LEU A 172 8.62 0.32 -16.97
N PHE A 173 7.71 1.21 -16.59
CA PHE A 173 8.04 2.43 -15.84
C PHE A 173 7.34 2.56 -14.48
N TYR A 174 6.07 2.15 -14.39
CA TYR A 174 5.21 2.36 -13.24
C TYR A 174 4.64 1.05 -12.67
N ILE A 175 4.52 0.01 -13.49
CA ILE A 175 4.15 -1.35 -13.06
C ILE A 175 5.39 -2.22 -12.85
N ASN A 176 5.35 -3.10 -11.83
CA ASN A 176 6.42 -4.07 -11.61
C ASN A 176 6.39 -5.19 -12.67
N ALA A 177 7.54 -5.85 -12.88
CA ALA A 177 7.65 -6.92 -13.86
C ALA A 177 6.74 -8.13 -13.55
N GLU A 178 6.50 -8.43 -12.27
CA GLU A 178 5.67 -9.57 -11.82
C GLU A 178 4.18 -9.39 -12.17
N GLU A 179 3.61 -8.22 -11.92
CA GLU A 179 2.23 -7.89 -12.29
C GLU A 179 2.07 -7.83 -13.80
N ALA A 180 3.04 -7.25 -14.51
CA ALA A 180 3.06 -7.26 -15.97
C ALA A 180 3.05 -8.69 -16.54
N GLN A 181 3.81 -9.61 -15.95
CA GLN A 181 3.78 -11.04 -16.34
C GLN A 181 2.42 -11.67 -16.08
N LYS A 182 1.79 -11.41 -14.92
CA LYS A 182 0.44 -11.93 -14.61
C LYS A 182 -0.61 -11.43 -15.60
N LEU A 183 -0.51 -10.19 -16.05
CA LEU A 183 -1.42 -9.60 -17.04
C LEU A 183 -1.15 -10.11 -18.47
N ALA A 184 0.12 -10.39 -18.81
CA ALA A 184 0.52 -10.84 -20.14
C ALA A 184 0.31 -12.35 -20.36
N THR A 185 0.39 -13.18 -19.31
CA THR A 185 0.29 -14.65 -19.41
C THR A 185 -0.97 -15.15 -20.14
N PRO A 186 -2.18 -14.61 -19.90
CA PRO A 186 -3.38 -15.03 -20.63
C PRO A 186 -3.40 -14.68 -22.12
N LEU A 187 -2.53 -13.77 -22.56
CA LEU A 187 -2.43 -13.32 -23.96
C LEU A 187 -1.38 -14.11 -24.75
N LEU A 188 -0.65 -15.02 -24.10
CA LEU A 188 0.34 -15.87 -24.74
C LEU A 188 -0.30 -17.00 -25.54
N SER A 189 0.41 -17.45 -26.57
CA SER A 189 0.15 -18.73 -27.21
C SER A 189 0.58 -19.90 -26.33
N GLU A 190 0.12 -21.11 -26.66
CA GLU A 190 0.47 -22.36 -25.98
C GLU A 190 1.99 -22.58 -25.86
N PHE A 191 2.78 -22.04 -26.80
CA PHE A 191 4.23 -22.21 -26.86
C PHE A 191 5.01 -20.94 -26.46
N GLY A 192 4.31 -19.85 -26.12
CA GLY A 192 4.92 -18.57 -25.77
C GLY A 192 5.71 -18.65 -24.46
N GLN A 193 6.81 -17.91 -24.38
CA GLN A 193 7.63 -17.80 -23.17
C GLN A 193 7.72 -16.35 -22.71
N ILE A 194 7.65 -16.13 -21.40
CA ILE A 194 7.88 -14.84 -20.77
C ILE A 194 9.04 -14.95 -19.79
N GLY A 195 9.98 -14.00 -19.89
CA GLY A 195 10.98 -13.70 -18.87
C GLY A 195 10.71 -12.33 -18.25
N VAL A 196 11.00 -12.19 -16.96
CA VAL A 196 10.93 -10.93 -16.23
C VAL A 196 12.26 -10.64 -15.56
N THR A 197 12.54 -9.36 -15.31
CA THR A 197 13.61 -8.95 -14.40
C THR A 197 13.31 -9.43 -12.98
N SER A 198 14.36 -9.70 -12.20
CA SER A 198 14.19 -10.05 -10.78
C SER A 198 13.61 -8.86 -10.00
N PRO A 199 12.72 -9.09 -9.01
CA PRO A 199 12.16 -8.01 -8.21
C PRO A 199 13.25 -7.30 -7.38
N ALA A 200 13.07 -6.00 -7.14
CA ALA A 200 13.88 -5.24 -6.18
C ALA A 200 13.78 -5.88 -4.79
N LYS A 201 14.89 -5.97 -4.05
CA LYS A 201 14.85 -6.43 -2.64
C LYS A 201 14.31 -5.30 -1.76
N GLN A 202 13.56 -5.68 -0.73
CA GLN A 202 12.77 -4.76 0.08
C GLN A 202 13.60 -4.17 1.21
N ASP A 203 14.40 -3.14 0.92
CA ASP A 203 15.40 -2.76 1.92
C ASP A 203 15.20 -1.31 2.41
N THR A 204 14.45 -1.20 3.52
CA THR A 204 14.27 0.03 4.32
C THR A 204 15.17 0.09 5.57
N VAL A 205 16.17 -0.81 5.70
CA VAL A 205 17.10 -0.92 6.85
C VAL A 205 18.56 -1.17 6.35
N PRO A 206 19.63 -0.70 7.04
CA PRO A 206 21.00 -0.73 6.50
C PRO A 206 21.60 -2.14 6.32
N GLY A 207 22.25 -2.37 5.18
CA GLY A 207 22.94 -3.63 4.83
C GLY A 207 22.40 -4.30 3.57
N GLU A 208 21.36 -3.72 3.00
CA GLU A 208 20.46 -4.43 2.11
C GLU A 208 20.29 -3.48 0.91
N GLY A 209 21.21 -3.64 -0.05
CA GLY A 209 21.24 -2.90 -1.31
C GLY A 209 20.36 -3.62 -2.30
N GLY A 210 19.06 -3.35 -2.24
CA GLY A 210 18.05 -4.03 -3.03
C GLY A 210 17.89 -3.54 -4.46
N ASP A 211 18.97 -3.36 -5.21
CA ASP A 211 18.95 -3.50 -6.68
C ASP A 211 20.40 -3.66 -7.18
N SER A 212 20.83 -4.88 -7.50
CA SER A 212 22.21 -5.10 -7.98
C SER A 212 22.45 -4.47 -9.36
N LEU A 213 21.38 -4.10 -10.06
CA LEU A 213 21.39 -3.38 -11.33
C LEU A 213 20.20 -2.40 -11.31
N ALA A 214 20.45 -1.10 -11.16
CA ALA A 214 19.43 -0.03 -11.23
C ALA A 214 18.85 0.16 -12.65
N ILE A 215 18.42 -0.94 -13.27
CA ILE A 215 17.75 -0.98 -14.56
C ILE A 215 16.24 -0.93 -14.34
N ASN A 216 15.52 -0.39 -15.32
CA ASN A 216 14.06 -0.42 -15.24
C ASN A 216 13.59 -1.86 -15.42
N ASP A 217 12.45 -2.18 -14.82
CA ASP A 217 11.81 -3.47 -15.02
C ASP A 217 11.54 -3.73 -16.50
N ARG A 218 11.80 -4.98 -16.92
CA ARG A 218 11.59 -5.40 -18.31
C ARG A 218 10.81 -6.70 -18.36
N LEU A 219 9.86 -6.72 -19.30
CA LEU A 219 9.16 -7.92 -19.73
C LEU A 219 9.77 -8.38 -21.05
N VAL A 220 10.34 -9.57 -21.07
CA VAL A 220 10.83 -10.23 -22.29
C VAL A 220 9.77 -11.25 -22.71
N VAL A 221 9.21 -11.05 -23.90
CA VAL A 221 8.19 -11.95 -24.47
C VAL A 221 8.77 -12.60 -25.72
N ASN A 222 8.60 -13.91 -25.82
CA ASN A 222 8.91 -14.71 -27.00
C ASN A 222 7.62 -15.41 -27.45
N ASP A 223 6.99 -14.89 -28.50
CA ASP A 223 5.72 -15.42 -29.03
C ASP A 223 5.52 -14.95 -30.47
N TYR A 224 4.37 -15.27 -31.06
CA TYR A 224 3.94 -14.73 -32.35
C TYR A 224 3.82 -13.20 -32.31
N PRO A 225 4.17 -12.50 -33.41
CA PRO A 225 4.15 -11.03 -33.48
C PRO A 225 2.77 -10.44 -33.15
N GLU A 226 1.70 -11.12 -33.53
CA GLU A 226 0.31 -10.74 -33.27
C GLU A 226 -0.02 -10.69 -31.77
N ASN A 227 0.54 -11.61 -30.98
CA ASN A 227 0.35 -11.65 -29.52
C ASN A 227 1.22 -10.61 -28.82
N ILE A 228 2.46 -10.45 -29.28
CA ILE A 228 3.37 -9.41 -28.79
C ILE A 228 2.75 -8.01 -28.96
N GLU A 229 2.10 -7.74 -30.09
CA GLU A 229 1.45 -6.46 -30.34
C GLU A 229 0.25 -6.24 -29.40
N LYS A 230 -0.57 -7.27 -29.15
CA LYS A 230 -1.65 -7.22 -28.16
C LYS A 230 -1.12 -6.95 -26.75
N ILE A 231 -0.06 -7.63 -26.34
CA ILE A 231 0.59 -7.43 -25.04
C ILE A 231 1.13 -6.00 -24.94
N ARG A 232 1.81 -5.50 -25.99
CA ARG A 232 2.34 -4.14 -26.02
C ARG A 232 1.23 -3.09 -25.88
N LYS A 233 0.12 -3.26 -26.60
CA LYS A 233 -1.02 -2.34 -26.52
C LYS A 233 -1.66 -2.35 -25.13
N MET A 234 -1.87 -3.53 -24.55
CA MET A 234 -2.42 -3.66 -23.20
C MET A 234 -1.51 -3.05 -22.14
N LEU A 235 -0.20 -3.34 -22.19
CA LEU A 235 0.76 -2.77 -21.24
C LEU A 235 0.86 -1.25 -21.35
N ALA A 236 0.74 -0.68 -22.54
CA ALA A 236 0.72 0.78 -22.72
C ALA A 236 -0.51 1.45 -22.05
N GLU A 237 -1.63 0.74 -21.91
CA GLU A 237 -2.82 1.25 -21.20
C GLU A 237 -2.70 1.13 -19.67
N VAL A 238 -1.92 0.16 -19.18
CA VAL A 238 -1.77 -0.14 -17.74
C VAL A 238 -0.56 0.57 -17.12
N ASP A 239 0.55 0.69 -17.85
CA ASP A 239 1.81 1.30 -17.41
C ASP A 239 1.75 2.83 -17.51
N VAL A 240 0.81 3.42 -16.77
CA VAL A 240 0.60 4.87 -16.68
C VAL A 240 0.99 5.37 -15.28
N ALA A 241 1.40 6.64 -15.20
CA ALA A 241 1.79 7.25 -13.94
C ALA A 241 0.64 7.18 -12.91
N PRO A 242 0.88 6.65 -11.70
CA PRO A 242 -0.15 6.59 -10.67
C PRO A 242 -0.45 7.99 -10.15
N ALA A 243 -1.74 8.33 -10.11
CA ALA A 243 -2.21 9.56 -9.49
C ALA A 243 -1.98 9.53 -7.97
N GLN A 244 -1.71 10.70 -7.41
CA GLN A 244 -1.52 10.90 -5.98
C GLN A 244 -2.72 11.62 -5.37
N VAL A 245 -2.95 11.40 -4.09
CA VAL A 245 -3.95 12.12 -3.30
C VAL A 245 -3.25 12.76 -2.12
N LEU A 246 -3.33 14.08 -2.04
CA LEU A 246 -3.02 14.86 -0.84
C LEU A 246 -4.22 14.81 0.07
N ILE A 247 -4.02 14.38 1.30
CA ILE A 247 -5.06 14.39 2.31
C ILE A 247 -4.70 15.44 3.35
N GLU A 248 -5.59 16.40 3.51
CA GLU A 248 -5.57 17.35 4.61
C GLU A 248 -6.58 16.91 5.65
N VAL A 249 -6.11 16.63 6.86
CA VAL A 249 -6.98 16.26 7.98
C VAL A 249 -6.90 17.37 9.01
N THR A 250 -8.04 17.86 9.46
CA THR A 250 -8.13 18.80 10.58
C THR A 250 -8.80 18.09 11.74
N VAL A 251 -8.04 17.85 12.80
CA VAL A 251 -8.52 17.29 14.07
C VAL A 251 -8.66 18.45 15.05
N MET A 252 -9.87 18.68 15.53
CA MET A 252 -10.16 19.71 16.54
C MET A 252 -10.76 19.04 17.77
N GLU A 253 -10.13 19.22 18.92
CA GLU A 253 -10.65 18.81 20.22
C GLU A 253 -10.94 20.06 21.05
N ALA A 254 -12.19 20.22 21.49
CA ALA A 254 -12.59 21.27 22.42
C ALA A 254 -13.00 20.64 23.75
N THR A 255 -12.42 21.08 24.85
CA THR A 255 -12.79 20.67 26.20
C THR A 255 -13.23 21.88 27.00
N LEU A 256 -14.46 21.82 27.50
CA LEU A 256 -15.06 22.78 28.42
C LEU A 256 -15.20 22.10 29.79
N ASN A 257 -14.58 22.67 30.82
CA ASN A 257 -14.74 22.25 32.20
C ASN A 257 -15.38 23.38 33.01
N GLU A 258 -16.52 23.10 33.63
CA GLU A 258 -17.25 24.01 34.51
C GLU A 258 -17.28 23.40 35.90
N GLU A 259 -16.69 24.08 36.88
CA GLU A 259 -16.65 23.64 38.28
C GLU A 259 -17.28 24.72 39.15
N LEU A 260 -18.41 24.40 39.77
CA LEU A 260 -19.10 25.23 40.74
C LEU A 260 -18.99 24.58 42.12
N ASP A 261 -18.29 25.24 43.05
CA ASP A 261 -18.26 24.86 44.46
C ASP A 261 -18.92 25.95 45.30
N PHE A 262 -20.01 25.60 45.97
CA PHE A 262 -20.74 26.52 46.83
C PHE A 262 -21.20 25.83 48.11
N GLY A 263 -20.97 26.49 49.25
CA GLY A 263 -21.59 26.14 50.52
C GLY A 263 -20.69 26.40 51.71
N ILE A 264 -21.10 25.86 52.85
CA ILE A 264 -20.39 26.06 54.12
C ILE A 264 -19.74 24.74 54.52
N ASP A 265 -18.42 24.77 54.68
CA ASP A 265 -17.67 23.62 55.18
C ASP A 265 -17.71 23.58 56.71
N TRP A 266 -18.55 22.68 57.24
CA TRP A 266 -18.69 22.40 58.67
C TRP A 266 -17.79 21.25 59.15
N THR A 267 -16.98 20.64 58.28
CA THR A 267 -16.10 19.51 58.68
C THR A 267 -15.01 19.93 59.66
N THR A 268 -14.75 21.24 59.76
CA THR A 268 -13.84 21.84 60.75
C THR A 268 -14.55 22.13 62.10
N VAL A 269 -15.89 22.11 62.16
CA VAL A 269 -16.69 22.27 63.41
C VAL A 269 -16.73 21.00 64.24
N LEU A 270 -16.58 19.83 63.63
CA LEU A 270 -16.31 18.58 64.36
C LEU A 270 -14.80 18.46 64.66
N GLY A 271 -14.19 19.58 65.06
CA GLY A 271 -12.75 19.77 65.18
C GLY A 271 -12.04 18.56 65.79
N ASN A 272 -10.86 18.24 65.25
CA ASN A 272 -9.88 17.30 65.78
C ASN A 272 -10.49 16.04 66.41
N GLU A 273 -10.57 14.96 65.64
CA GLU A 273 -10.90 13.57 66.04
C GLU A 273 -11.12 13.30 67.54
N PRO A 274 -12.17 12.54 67.93
CA PRO A 274 -12.26 12.00 69.28
C PRO A 274 -11.03 11.14 69.55
N GLY A 275 -10.02 11.73 70.20
CA GLY A 275 -8.79 11.05 70.54
C GLY A 275 -9.14 9.88 71.44
N PHE A 276 -8.83 8.66 70.99
CA PHE A 276 -8.95 7.49 71.84
C PHE A 276 -7.89 7.59 72.95
N ARG A 277 -8.31 8.05 74.12
CA ARG A 277 -7.48 8.14 75.31
C ARG A 277 -7.27 6.73 75.85
N ILE A 278 -6.15 6.10 75.51
CA ILE A 278 -5.72 4.88 76.20
C ILE A 278 -5.27 5.32 77.59
N VAL A 279 -6.03 4.93 78.60
CA VAL A 279 -5.66 5.08 80.00
C VAL A 279 -5.10 3.74 80.44
N ASP A 280 -3.80 3.68 80.69
CA ASP A 280 -3.21 2.54 81.39
C ASP A 280 -3.57 2.68 82.88
N PRO A 281 -4.29 1.74 83.49
CA PRO A 281 -4.75 1.89 84.87
C PRO A 281 -3.66 1.73 85.94
N GLU A 282 -2.44 1.33 85.60
CA GLU A 282 -1.32 1.18 86.56
C GLU A 282 -0.30 2.34 86.53
N ASP A 283 -0.40 3.26 85.57
CA ASP A 283 0.46 4.45 85.51
C ASP A 283 -0.36 5.69 85.16
N ASP A 284 -0.24 6.76 85.95
CA ASP A 284 -1.01 8.01 85.82
C ASP A 284 -0.47 8.88 84.66
N SER A 285 -0.08 8.23 83.56
CA SER A 285 0.46 8.85 82.36
C SER A 285 -0.46 8.55 81.16
N SER A 286 -1.29 9.53 80.81
CA SER A 286 -2.11 9.45 79.59
C SER A 286 -1.26 9.85 78.38
N THR A 287 -0.98 8.92 77.47
CA THR A 287 -0.35 9.23 76.18
C THR A 287 -1.41 9.71 75.19
N LEU A 288 -1.38 11.01 74.87
CA LEU A 288 -2.19 11.58 73.80
C LEU A 288 -1.46 11.38 72.47
N LEU A 289 -1.99 10.52 71.60
CA LEU A 289 -1.53 10.42 70.21
C LEU A 289 -2.08 11.63 69.43
N MET A 290 -1.36 12.76 69.52
CA MET A 290 -1.76 14.02 68.89
C MET A 290 -1.45 13.98 67.37
N HIS A 291 -2.50 14.01 66.54
CA HIS A 291 -2.36 14.21 65.10
C HIS A 291 -2.12 15.71 64.84
N GLN A 292 -0.92 16.05 64.38
CA GLN A 292 -0.51 17.43 64.07
C GLN A 292 -1.28 17.94 62.84
N SER A 293 -2.38 18.66 63.05
CA SER A 293 -3.15 19.29 61.96
C SER A 293 -2.53 20.63 61.58
N GLY A 294 -1.94 20.68 60.37
CA GLY A 294 -1.51 21.91 59.71
C GLY A 294 -2.70 22.77 59.31
N ALA A 295 -2.52 24.10 59.30
CA ALA A 295 -3.51 25.05 58.80
C ALA A 295 -3.99 24.62 57.40
N LYS A 296 -5.26 24.22 57.29
CA LYS A 296 -5.88 23.93 56.00
C LYS A 296 -6.22 25.24 55.31
N GLN A 297 -5.56 25.49 54.18
CA GLN A 297 -5.93 26.53 53.23
C GLN A 297 -7.35 26.24 52.74
N PHE A 298 -8.29 27.13 53.00
CA PHE A 298 -9.64 27.04 52.44
C PHE A 298 -9.53 27.20 50.92
N GLY A 299 -9.87 26.15 50.17
CA GLY A 299 -9.89 26.18 48.71
C GLY A 299 -11.11 26.96 48.21
N GLY A 300 -10.87 27.94 47.34
CA GLY A 300 -11.90 28.79 46.73
C GLY A 300 -11.41 30.22 46.52
N ILE A 301 -11.88 30.89 45.46
CA ILE A 301 -11.51 32.29 45.15
C ILE A 301 -12.11 33.25 46.18
N PHE A 302 -13.27 32.92 46.75
CA PHE A 302 -13.89 33.62 47.88
C PHE A 302 -14.08 32.66 49.05
N SER A 303 -13.35 32.87 50.14
CA SER A 303 -13.51 32.13 51.40
C SER A 303 -13.60 33.08 52.59
N VAL A 304 -14.70 33.01 53.34
CA VAL A 304 -14.85 33.76 54.60
C VAL A 304 -15.04 32.76 55.73
N GLY A 305 -14.04 32.70 56.62
CA GLY A 305 -14.06 31.85 57.82
C GLY A 305 -14.45 32.65 59.06
N ILE A 306 -15.41 32.15 59.83
CA ILE A 306 -15.68 32.61 61.18
C ILE A 306 -15.29 31.50 62.15
N SER A 307 -14.53 31.85 63.18
CA SER A 307 -14.11 30.92 64.25
C SER A 307 -14.49 31.56 65.58
N ILE A 308 -15.39 30.91 66.32
CA ILE A 308 -15.85 31.33 67.65
C ILE A 308 -15.64 30.13 68.57
N ASP A 309 -14.75 30.27 69.55
CA ASP A 309 -14.27 29.20 70.42
C ASP A 309 -13.82 27.96 69.62
N ASP A 310 -14.59 26.86 69.69
CA ASP A 310 -14.32 25.58 69.02
C ASP A 310 -15.11 25.40 67.70
N VAL A 311 -15.96 26.36 67.32
CA VAL A 311 -16.80 26.29 66.13
C VAL A 311 -16.16 27.10 65.01
N THR A 312 -15.60 26.41 64.02
CA THR A 312 -15.03 27.02 62.80
C THR A 312 -15.86 26.69 61.57
N ALA A 313 -16.52 27.70 61.01
CA ALA A 313 -17.28 27.58 59.77
C ALA A 313 -16.63 28.42 58.67
N ALA A 314 -16.53 27.87 57.47
CA ALA A 314 -16.03 28.60 56.30
C ALA A 314 -17.05 28.56 55.16
N LEU A 315 -17.48 29.74 54.72
CA LEU A 315 -18.24 29.89 53.48
C LEU A 315 -17.24 29.91 52.32
N THR A 316 -17.38 28.97 51.40
CA THR A 316 -16.61 28.92 50.16
C THR A 316 -17.55 29.07 48.97
N ALA A 317 -17.16 29.94 48.05
CA ALA A 317 -17.81 30.10 46.75
C ALA A 317 -16.73 30.21 45.67
N SER A 318 -16.81 29.33 44.68
CA SER A 318 -15.90 29.31 43.54
C SER A 318 -16.62 28.81 42.31
N GLU A 319 -16.41 29.50 41.19
CA GLU A 319 -16.84 29.06 39.86
C GLU A 319 -15.60 29.14 38.96
N THR A 320 -15.24 28.02 38.35
CA THR A 320 -14.09 27.90 37.44
C THR A 320 -14.57 27.41 36.10
N ILE A 321 -14.30 28.18 35.03
CA ILE A 321 -14.57 27.78 33.66
C ILE A 321 -13.22 27.66 32.93
N THR A 322 -12.91 26.47 32.44
CA THR A 322 -11.71 26.18 31.65
C THR A 322 -12.08 25.77 30.24
N ASP A 323 -11.63 26.53 29.25
CA ASP A 323 -11.76 26.20 27.82
C ASP A 323 -10.38 25.82 27.25
N LYS A 324 -10.29 24.65 26.64
CA LYS A 324 -9.11 24.15 25.95
C LYS A 324 -9.49 23.71 24.55
N THR A 325 -8.93 24.35 23.54
CA THR A 325 -9.03 23.92 22.14
C THR A 325 -7.68 23.43 21.63
N VAL A 326 -7.65 22.24 21.04
CA VAL A 326 -6.48 21.63 20.38
C VAL A 326 -6.80 21.47 18.90
N LEU A 327 -5.92 21.99 18.03
CA LEU A 327 -6.08 21.91 16.58
C LEU A 327 -4.82 21.29 15.97
N ALA A 328 -4.99 20.17 15.26
CA ALA A 328 -3.95 19.56 14.44
C ALA A 328 -4.39 19.55 12.97
N ASN A 329 -3.51 19.98 12.06
CA ASN A 329 -3.76 19.94 10.61
C ASN A 329 -2.65 19.19 9.87
N PRO A 330 -2.54 17.86 10.02
CA PRO A 330 -1.62 17.07 9.23
C PRO A 330 -1.98 17.04 7.74
N LYS A 331 -0.95 17.11 6.90
CA LYS A 331 -1.03 16.95 5.44
C LYS A 331 -0.12 15.81 4.99
N ILE A 332 -0.65 14.89 4.21
CA ILE A 332 0.10 13.72 3.76
C ILE A 332 -0.31 13.32 2.34
N LEU A 333 0.68 12.93 1.55
CA LEU A 333 0.50 12.43 0.19
C LEU A 333 0.53 10.90 0.19
N ALA A 334 -0.37 10.28 -0.56
CA ALA A 334 -0.28 8.86 -0.88
C ALA A 334 -0.65 8.60 -2.33
N LEU A 335 -0.11 7.52 -2.88
CA LEU A 335 -0.51 7.01 -4.19
C LEU A 335 -1.91 6.41 -4.12
N ASN A 336 -2.63 6.45 -5.24
CA ASN A 336 -3.92 5.78 -5.38
C ASN A 336 -3.81 4.29 -5.00
N LYS A 337 -4.74 3.80 -4.18
CA LYS A 337 -4.82 2.43 -3.62
C LYS A 337 -3.72 2.05 -2.63
N GLN A 338 -2.77 2.94 -2.33
CA GLN A 338 -1.71 2.68 -1.34
C GLN A 338 -2.11 3.16 0.05
N ALA A 339 -1.76 2.39 1.07
CA ALA A 339 -2.00 2.79 2.45
C ALA A 339 -0.95 3.81 2.90
N GLY A 340 -1.38 4.86 3.58
CA GLY A 340 -0.52 5.80 4.28
C GLY A 340 -0.75 5.75 5.78
N LYS A 341 0.30 5.99 6.55
CA LYS A 341 0.24 6.10 8.01
C LYS A 341 1.01 7.33 8.46
N LEU A 342 0.40 8.13 9.31
CA LEU A 342 1.02 9.27 9.97
C LEU A 342 0.83 9.16 11.48
N ILE A 343 1.91 9.34 12.23
CA ILE A 343 1.90 9.34 13.69
C ILE A 343 2.49 10.68 14.14
N ILE A 344 1.73 11.45 14.92
CA ILE A 344 2.17 12.70 15.54
C ILE A 344 1.94 12.56 17.02
N GLY A 345 3.02 12.45 17.81
CA GLY A 345 2.88 12.16 19.22
C GLY A 345 4.20 11.96 19.93
N LYS A 346 4.13 11.38 21.12
CA LYS A 346 5.26 11.00 21.95
C LYS A 346 5.22 9.50 22.22
N GLN A 347 6.40 8.89 22.30
CA GLN A 347 6.59 7.51 22.74
C GLN A 347 7.20 7.54 24.14
N GLU A 348 6.45 7.06 25.14
CA GLU A 348 6.93 6.98 26.52
C GLU A 348 7.34 5.55 26.85
N GLY A 349 8.61 5.35 27.20
CA GLY A 349 9.11 4.03 27.58
C GLY A 349 8.66 3.64 28.98
N TYR A 350 8.03 2.47 29.13
CA TYR A 350 7.73 1.84 30.41
C TYR A 350 8.44 0.49 30.51
N ARG A 351 8.64 0.04 31.75
CA ARG A 351 9.33 -1.23 32.01
C ARG A 351 8.29 -2.35 32.04
N ASP A 352 8.38 -3.27 31.10
CA ASP A 352 7.68 -4.55 31.17
C ASP A 352 8.57 -5.53 31.95
N SER A 353 8.21 -5.79 33.21
CA SER A 353 8.92 -6.75 34.05
C SER A 353 8.27 -8.12 33.95
N THR A 354 8.90 -9.07 33.27
CA THR A 354 8.49 -10.47 33.33
C THR A 354 9.31 -11.22 34.37
N THR A 355 8.68 -11.64 35.47
CA THR A 355 9.32 -12.54 36.44
C THR A 355 9.31 -13.98 35.91
N ILE A 356 10.47 -14.52 35.54
CA ILE A 356 10.61 -15.96 35.24
C ILE A 356 10.70 -16.71 36.56
N ALA A 357 9.62 -17.37 36.97
CA ALA A 357 9.64 -18.30 38.10
C ALA A 357 10.05 -19.70 37.63
N SER A 358 11.36 -19.99 37.64
CA SER A 358 11.90 -21.34 37.81
C SER A 358 13.39 -21.29 38.19
N GLY A 359 13.67 -21.32 39.49
CA GLY A 359 14.97 -21.77 40.02
C GLY A 359 16.12 -20.76 40.09
N GLY A 360 15.96 -19.51 39.66
CA GLY A 360 16.98 -18.47 39.82
C GLY A 360 16.41 -17.07 39.61
N ASN A 361 16.71 -16.14 40.52
CA ASN A 361 16.25 -14.74 40.49
C ASN A 361 16.92 -13.97 39.34
N ALA A 362 16.52 -14.22 38.10
CA ALA A 362 16.87 -13.41 36.95
C ALA A 362 15.63 -12.64 36.49
N THR A 363 15.52 -11.37 36.91
CA THR A 363 14.54 -10.44 36.34
C THR A 363 15.07 -9.99 34.99
N THR A 364 14.37 -10.31 33.91
CA THR A 364 14.65 -9.72 32.60
C THR A 364 13.74 -8.51 32.47
N GLU A 365 14.33 -7.32 32.40
CA GLU A 365 13.60 -6.08 32.16
C GLU A 365 13.60 -5.80 30.66
N GLN A 366 12.41 -5.75 30.05
CA GLN A 366 12.24 -5.29 28.69
C GLN A 366 11.62 -3.89 28.72
N ILE A 367 12.14 -2.98 27.91
CA ILE A 367 11.56 -1.63 27.76
C ILE A 367 10.57 -1.71 26.60
N GLU A 368 9.32 -1.34 26.85
CA GLU A 368 8.27 -1.20 25.84
C GLU A 368 7.85 0.28 25.74
N PHE A 369 7.39 0.72 24.58
CA PHE A 369 7.03 2.11 24.34
C PHE A 369 5.52 2.27 24.20
N LEU A 370 4.94 3.15 25.01
CA LEU A 370 3.56 3.60 24.88
C LEU A 370 3.49 4.76 23.89
N GLU A 371 2.87 4.54 22.73
CA GLU A 371 2.60 5.60 21.77
C GLU A 371 1.31 6.36 22.11
N SER A 372 1.41 7.68 22.26
CA SER A 372 0.27 8.59 22.47
C SER A 372 0.34 9.81 21.54
N GLY A 373 -0.80 10.24 21.02
CA GLY A 373 -0.93 11.36 20.09
C GLY A 373 -1.99 11.12 19.01
N THR A 374 -1.87 11.84 17.90
CA THR A 374 -2.72 11.72 16.72
C THR A 374 -2.13 10.70 15.75
N VAL A 375 -2.88 9.65 15.42
CA VAL A 375 -2.54 8.69 14.37
C VAL A 375 -3.57 8.78 13.27
N LEU A 376 -3.11 8.82 12.02
CA LEU A 376 -3.97 8.78 10.85
C LEU A 376 -3.50 7.63 9.95
N GLU A 377 -4.33 6.60 9.84
CA GLU A 377 -4.19 5.56 8.83
C GLU A 377 -5.24 5.78 7.75
N PHE A 378 -4.82 5.72 6.49
CA PHE A 378 -5.73 5.99 5.39
C PHE A 378 -5.34 5.24 4.11
N ARG A 379 -6.34 5.04 3.24
CA ARG A 379 -6.12 4.52 1.88
C ARG A 379 -7.07 5.20 0.89
N PRO A 380 -6.57 5.98 -0.08
CA PRO A 380 -7.41 6.65 -1.05
C PRO A 380 -7.66 5.77 -2.29
N PHE A 381 -8.80 5.97 -2.93
CA PHE A 381 -9.23 5.31 -4.16
C PHE A 381 -9.87 6.35 -5.07
N ILE A 382 -9.19 6.67 -6.18
CA ILE A 382 -9.69 7.62 -7.17
C ILE A 382 -10.61 6.90 -8.16
N GLY A 383 -11.85 7.38 -8.26
CA GLY A 383 -12.84 6.97 -9.23
C GLY A 383 -12.68 7.69 -10.58
N LYS A 384 -13.29 7.14 -11.63
CA LYS A 384 -13.29 7.75 -12.98
C LYS A 384 -14.09 9.05 -13.06
N ASP A 385 -14.99 9.25 -12.12
CA ASP A 385 -15.88 10.40 -11.95
C ASP A 385 -15.25 11.53 -11.13
N GLY A 386 -13.98 11.40 -10.72
CA GLY A 386 -13.30 12.37 -9.85
C GLY A 386 -13.74 12.29 -8.38
N LEU A 387 -14.52 11.28 -8.00
CA LEU A 387 -14.80 10.97 -6.61
C LEU A 387 -13.63 10.19 -6.00
N ILE A 388 -13.29 10.54 -4.77
CA ILE A 388 -12.25 9.90 -3.99
C ILE A 388 -12.95 9.14 -2.87
N ARG A 389 -12.89 7.81 -2.95
CA ARG A 389 -13.28 6.95 -1.83
C ARG A 389 -12.06 6.80 -0.92
N MET A 390 -12.23 6.97 0.38
CA MET A 390 -11.15 6.83 1.35
C MET A 390 -11.55 5.90 2.47
N GLU A 391 -10.67 4.97 2.80
CA GLU A 391 -10.71 4.21 4.05
C GLU A 391 -9.89 5.02 5.06
N LEU A 392 -10.50 5.36 6.20
CA LEU A 392 -9.92 6.30 7.16
C LEU A 392 -10.05 5.75 8.57
N ARG A 393 -8.94 5.86 9.30
CA ARG A 393 -8.80 5.48 10.70
C ARG A 393 -8.03 6.57 11.46
N PRO A 394 -8.65 7.73 11.73
CA PRO A 394 -8.12 8.69 12.68
C PRO A 394 -8.26 8.16 14.10
N GLU A 395 -7.16 8.25 14.85
CA GLU A 395 -7.04 7.93 16.26
C GLU A 395 -6.43 9.14 16.98
N GLN A 396 -7.03 9.56 18.09
CA GLN A 396 -6.46 10.52 19.02
C GLN A 396 -6.29 9.82 20.35
N SER A 397 -5.08 9.84 20.90
CA SER A 397 -4.78 9.19 22.17
C SER A 397 -3.97 10.07 23.09
N ASP A 398 -4.27 9.96 24.38
CA ASP A 398 -3.47 10.51 25.47
C ASP A 398 -2.92 9.34 26.31
N GLY A 399 -1.66 9.45 26.71
CA GLY A 399 -0.94 8.40 27.42
C GLY A 399 -0.16 8.97 28.58
N SER A 400 -0.17 8.24 29.70
CA SER A 400 0.63 8.55 30.89
C SER A 400 1.10 7.27 31.54
N ILE A 401 2.30 7.29 32.12
CA ILE A 401 2.80 6.21 32.96
C ILE A 401 2.45 6.52 34.42
N SER A 402 1.76 5.61 35.08
CA SER A 402 1.44 5.69 36.51
C SER A 402 2.71 5.71 37.36
N VAL A 403 2.61 6.19 38.61
CA VAL A 403 3.70 6.15 39.60
C VAL A 403 4.18 4.71 39.86
N GLU A 404 3.31 3.72 39.64
CA GLU A 404 3.61 2.28 39.73
C GLU A 404 4.29 1.71 38.46
N GLY A 405 4.56 2.53 37.45
CA GLY A 405 5.19 2.13 36.18
C GLY A 405 4.23 1.50 35.16
N LEU A 406 2.92 1.48 35.45
CA LEU A 406 1.88 0.95 34.56
C LEU A 406 1.46 1.99 33.51
N PRO A 407 1.42 1.64 32.21
CA PRO A 407 0.93 2.53 31.17
C PRO A 407 -0.60 2.66 31.23
N ASN A 408 -1.11 3.88 31.14
CA ASN A 408 -2.52 4.19 30.94
C ASN A 408 -2.67 4.94 29.61
N LYS A 409 -3.55 4.46 28.73
CA LYS A 409 -3.83 5.08 27.42
C LYS A 409 -5.33 5.28 27.27
N THR A 410 -5.72 6.54 27.05
CA THR A 410 -7.08 6.89 26.63
C THR A 410 -7.07 7.12 25.13
N THR A 411 -7.89 6.39 24.39
CA THR A 411 -7.93 6.47 22.94
C THR A 411 -9.35 6.76 22.44
N THR A 412 -9.45 7.69 21.50
CA THR A 412 -10.63 7.95 20.69
C THR A 412 -10.31 7.61 19.25
N GLU A 413 -11.03 6.66 18.67
CA GLU A 413 -10.78 6.16 17.31
C GLU A 413 -12.08 6.12 16.50
N VAL A 414 -11.99 6.46 15.22
CA VAL A 414 -13.09 6.31 14.26
C VAL A 414 -12.59 5.50 13.07
N VAL A 415 -13.31 4.46 12.66
CA VAL A 415 -13.05 3.71 11.42
C VAL A 415 -14.21 3.94 10.46
N THR A 416 -13.92 4.50 9.29
CA THR A 416 -14.97 4.84 8.33
C THR A 416 -14.51 4.77 6.89
N ASN A 417 -15.46 4.52 5.99
CA ASN A 417 -15.27 4.53 4.56
C ASN A 417 -16.17 5.62 3.97
N VAL A 418 -15.55 6.63 3.39
CA VAL A 418 -16.26 7.82 2.89
C VAL A 418 -15.94 8.06 1.44
N MET A 419 -16.81 8.81 0.77
CA MET A 419 -16.64 9.22 -0.62
C MET A 419 -16.87 10.71 -0.72
N VAL A 420 -15.92 11.41 -1.34
CA VAL A 420 -15.89 12.86 -1.39
C VAL A 420 -15.34 13.31 -2.74
N LYS A 421 -15.77 14.48 -3.20
CA LYS A 421 -15.24 15.10 -4.41
C LYS A 421 -13.85 15.68 -4.14
N ASP A 422 -13.03 15.75 -5.18
CA ASP A 422 -11.78 16.48 -5.14
C ASP A 422 -11.96 17.91 -4.58
N GLY A 423 -11.11 18.28 -3.62
CA GLY A 423 -11.10 19.56 -2.92
C GLY A 423 -12.28 19.87 -2.00
N HIS A 424 -13.21 18.95 -1.79
CA HIS A 424 -14.34 19.15 -0.88
C HIS A 424 -14.01 18.63 0.52
N THR A 425 -14.42 19.38 1.53
CA THR A 425 -14.27 18.98 2.93
C THR A 425 -15.49 18.17 3.38
N ILE A 426 -15.24 17.03 4.01
CA ILE A 426 -16.25 16.25 4.73
C ILE A 426 -15.97 16.28 6.22
N VAL A 427 -17.03 16.27 7.01
CA VAL A 427 -16.96 16.07 8.46
C VAL A 427 -17.26 14.61 8.72
N LEU A 428 -16.28 13.86 9.24
CA LEU A 428 -16.43 12.43 9.51
C LEU A 428 -17.35 12.16 10.71
N GLY A 429 -17.38 13.09 11.67
CA GLY A 429 -18.18 13.00 12.87
C GLY A 429 -17.66 13.88 13.99
N GLY A 430 -18.56 14.16 14.93
CA GLY A 430 -18.29 14.79 16.22
C GLY A 430 -18.55 13.78 17.33
N LEU A 431 -17.55 13.37 18.10
CA LEU A 431 -17.79 12.62 19.35
C LEU A 431 -17.79 13.64 20.48
N PHE A 432 -18.94 13.81 21.15
CA PHE A 432 -18.99 14.58 22.38
C PHE A 432 -19.16 13.62 23.57
N LYS A 433 -18.39 13.86 24.63
CA LYS A 433 -18.52 13.21 25.93
C LYS A 433 -18.81 14.29 26.95
N GLU A 434 -19.88 14.13 27.71
CA GLU A 434 -20.23 15.00 28.84
C GLU A 434 -20.25 14.14 30.11
N GLU A 435 -19.54 14.59 31.13
CA GLU A 435 -19.44 13.94 32.43
C GLU A 435 -19.81 14.96 33.50
N THR A 436 -20.93 14.71 34.19
CA THR A 436 -21.42 15.58 35.28
C THR A 436 -21.26 14.86 36.62
N ASN A 437 -20.49 15.46 37.51
CA ASN A 437 -20.26 15.00 38.87
C ASN A 437 -20.94 15.95 39.85
N LEU A 438 -22.08 15.50 40.39
CA LEU A 438 -22.78 16.20 41.47
C LEU A 438 -22.34 15.61 42.82
N SER A 439 -21.63 16.43 43.60
CA SER A 439 -21.25 16.12 44.97
C SER A 439 -22.08 16.94 45.96
N ARG A 440 -22.58 16.28 47.00
CA ARG A 440 -23.30 16.94 48.09
C ARG A 440 -22.79 16.43 49.42
N THR A 441 -22.17 17.32 50.18
CA THR A 441 -21.78 17.07 51.57
C THR A 441 -22.72 17.83 52.48
N GLN A 442 -23.25 17.18 53.53
CA GLN A 442 -24.19 17.83 54.44
C GLN A 442 -23.99 17.37 55.88
N VAL A 443 -24.31 18.24 56.82
CA VAL A 443 -24.39 17.88 58.24
C VAL A 443 -25.64 17.02 58.47
N PRO A 444 -25.53 15.81 59.07
CA PRO A 444 -26.68 14.98 59.39
C PRO A 444 -27.71 15.75 60.24
N VAL A 445 -29.00 15.51 60.02
CA VAL A 445 -30.15 16.18 60.68
C VAL A 445 -30.32 17.66 60.28
N PHE A 446 -29.29 18.50 60.42
CA PHE A 446 -29.38 19.94 60.15
C PHE A 446 -29.44 20.28 58.66
N GLY A 447 -28.85 19.44 57.80
CA GLY A 447 -28.97 19.59 56.36
C GLY A 447 -30.42 19.46 55.87
N ASP A 448 -31.26 18.64 56.48
CA ASP A 448 -32.58 18.32 55.92
C ASP A 448 -33.69 19.32 56.33
N ILE A 449 -33.37 20.35 57.11
CA ILE A 449 -34.33 21.37 57.55
C ILE A 449 -34.74 22.24 56.35
N PRO A 450 -36.05 22.39 56.04
CA PRO A 450 -36.50 23.29 54.97
C PRO A 450 -36.10 24.73 55.29
N LEU A 451 -35.73 25.51 54.26
CA LEU A 451 -35.26 26.90 54.32
C LEU A 451 -33.87 27.12 54.97
N LEU A 452 -33.55 26.42 56.06
CA LEU A 452 -32.28 26.61 56.80
C LEU A 452 -31.19 25.59 56.46
N GLY A 453 -31.56 24.45 55.87
CA GLY A 453 -30.64 23.36 55.57
C GLY A 453 -29.55 23.71 54.56
N GLU A 454 -29.73 24.75 53.75
CA GLU A 454 -28.73 25.23 52.78
C GLU A 454 -27.47 25.79 53.47
N LEU A 455 -27.63 26.33 54.68
CA LEU A 455 -26.50 26.77 55.50
C LEU A 455 -25.67 25.59 56.05
N PHE A 456 -26.19 24.36 56.00
CA PHE A 456 -25.57 23.16 56.56
C PHE A 456 -25.13 22.17 55.47
N LYS A 457 -24.95 22.67 54.24
CA LYS A 457 -24.60 21.89 53.05
C LYS A 457 -23.47 22.55 52.27
N LYS A 458 -22.75 21.69 51.55
CA LYS A 458 -21.79 22.03 50.51
C LYS A 458 -22.16 21.23 49.26
N THR A 459 -22.33 21.94 48.15
CA THR A 459 -22.64 21.35 46.84
C THR A 459 -21.52 21.68 45.87
N GLY A 460 -20.95 20.64 45.26
CA GLY A 460 -20.04 20.76 44.14
C GLY A 460 -20.72 20.22 42.88
N ASP A 461 -20.72 21.01 41.82
CA ASP A 461 -21.17 20.62 40.48
C ASP A 461 -19.99 20.75 39.53
N GLU A 462 -19.51 19.64 38.99
CA GLU A 462 -18.45 19.60 37.99
C GLU A 462 -19.03 19.03 36.69
N SER A 463 -19.02 19.82 35.63
CA SER A 463 -19.42 19.41 34.28
C SER A 463 -18.23 19.49 33.33
N LYS A 464 -17.85 18.35 32.77
CA LYS A 464 -16.77 18.24 31.78
C LYS A 464 -17.33 17.79 30.45
N ARG A 465 -17.27 18.66 29.45
CA ARG A 465 -17.67 18.38 28.07
C ARG A 465 -16.44 18.37 27.14
N THR A 466 -16.23 17.28 26.43
CA THR A 466 -15.17 17.14 25.42
C THR A 466 -15.78 16.83 24.07
N GLU A 467 -15.44 17.60 23.03
CA GLU A 467 -15.89 17.41 21.65
C GLU A 467 -14.69 17.18 20.73
N LEU A 468 -14.71 16.10 19.95
CA LEU A 468 -13.73 15.81 18.90
C LEU A 468 -14.40 15.94 17.54
N ILE A 469 -13.91 16.85 16.70
CA ILE A 469 -14.36 17.06 15.32
C ILE A 469 -13.22 16.69 14.36
N VAL A 470 -13.51 15.82 13.40
CA VAL A 470 -12.54 15.43 12.35
C VAL A 470 -13.06 15.86 10.99
N LEU A 471 -12.33 16.78 10.36
CA LEU A 471 -12.58 17.25 8.99
C LEU A 471 -11.52 16.71 8.05
N ILE A 472 -11.90 16.35 6.84
CA ILE A 472 -10.99 15.81 5.83
C ILE A 472 -11.26 16.45 4.49
N THR A 473 -10.18 16.90 3.84
CA THR A 473 -10.19 17.49 2.50
C THR A 473 -9.14 16.79 1.64
N PRO A 474 -9.54 15.90 0.73
CA PRO A 474 -8.61 15.29 -0.21
C PRO A 474 -8.46 16.13 -1.48
N HIS A 475 -7.26 16.09 -2.06
CA HIS A 475 -6.92 16.71 -3.33
C HIS A 475 -6.20 15.71 -4.24
N ILE A 476 -6.64 15.55 -5.49
CA ILE A 476 -5.93 14.75 -6.50
C ILE A 476 -4.78 15.59 -7.04
N ILE A 477 -3.58 15.00 -7.09
CA ILE A 477 -2.41 15.60 -7.71
C ILE A 477 -2.01 14.71 -8.90
N GLN A 478 -2.04 15.30 -10.10
CA GLN A 478 -1.74 14.58 -11.34
C GLN A 478 -0.33 14.88 -11.87
N SER A 479 0.23 16.05 -11.53
CA SER A 479 1.59 16.42 -11.91
C SER A 479 2.45 16.78 -10.68
N PRO A 480 3.76 16.50 -10.69
CA PRO A 480 4.68 16.97 -9.66
C PRO A 480 4.70 18.51 -9.53
N GLU A 481 4.41 19.23 -10.61
CA GLU A 481 4.32 20.71 -10.61
C GLU A 481 3.08 21.21 -9.84
N GLU A 482 1.98 20.45 -9.82
CA GLU A 482 0.81 20.76 -8.97
C GLU A 482 1.09 20.49 -7.48
N ALA A 483 2.12 19.73 -7.13
CA ALA A 483 2.57 19.55 -5.75
C ALA A 483 3.39 20.75 -5.25
N ASP A 484 3.81 21.67 -6.13
CA ASP A 484 4.65 22.80 -5.79
C ASP A 484 3.84 23.85 -5.02
N GLY A 485 4.28 24.13 -3.78
CA GLY A 485 3.48 24.82 -2.76
C GLY A 485 3.14 26.29 -3.03
N ALA A 486 3.57 26.86 -4.16
CA ALA A 486 3.40 28.28 -4.48
C ALA A 486 1.93 28.67 -4.69
N THR A 487 1.13 27.85 -5.39
CA THR A 487 -0.30 28.10 -5.59
C THR A 487 -1.14 27.83 -4.34
N ARG A 488 -0.68 26.94 -3.45
CA ARG A 488 -1.40 26.61 -2.19
C ARG A 488 -1.13 27.60 -1.04
N ALA A 489 0.00 28.32 -1.04
CA ALA A 489 0.29 29.36 -0.06
C ALA A 489 -0.75 30.51 -0.10
N GLU A 490 -1.30 30.80 -1.28
CA GLU A 490 -2.32 31.81 -1.47
C GLU A 490 -3.67 31.39 -0.87
N ASP A 491 -4.06 30.13 -1.02
CA ASP A 491 -5.33 29.60 -0.49
C ASP A 491 -5.32 29.46 1.04
N VAL A 492 -4.18 29.05 1.63
CA VAL A 492 -4.00 29.03 3.10
C VAL A 492 -4.06 30.45 3.68
N SER A 493 -3.50 31.43 2.97
CA SER A 493 -3.56 32.84 3.37
C SER A 493 -5.00 33.39 3.32
N ARG A 494 -5.81 32.95 2.36
CA ARG A 494 -7.24 33.32 2.28
C ARG A 494 -8.08 32.66 3.38
N LEU A 495 -7.86 31.37 3.66
CA LEU A 495 -8.62 30.63 4.66
C LEU A 495 -8.30 31.11 6.09
N SER A 496 -7.02 31.35 6.39
CA SER A 496 -6.59 31.94 7.66
C SER A 496 -7.15 33.35 7.85
N HIS A 497 -7.22 34.17 6.79
CA HIS A 497 -7.85 35.48 6.86
C HIS A 497 -9.37 35.39 7.09
N ALA A 498 -10.05 34.40 6.51
CA ALA A 498 -11.48 34.16 6.71
C ALA A 498 -11.80 33.72 8.14
N ILE A 499 -11.02 32.78 8.70
CA ILE A 499 -11.15 32.31 10.09
C ILE A 499 -10.87 33.46 11.07
N ARG A 500 -9.85 34.28 10.81
CA ARG A 500 -9.54 35.45 11.66
C ARG A 500 -10.65 36.49 11.63
N LYS A 501 -11.31 36.67 10.48
CA LYS A 501 -12.45 37.58 10.32
C LYS A 501 -13.73 37.06 10.97
N SER A 502 -13.97 35.75 10.96
CA SER A 502 -15.12 35.15 11.64
C SER A 502 -15.00 35.20 13.16
N ILE A 503 -13.78 35.07 13.70
CA ILE A 503 -13.51 35.16 15.14
C ILE A 503 -13.69 36.61 15.65
N HIS A 504 -13.37 37.64 14.85
CA HIS A 504 -13.62 39.03 15.21
C HIS A 504 -15.06 39.52 14.98
N GLY A 505 -15.89 38.77 14.26
CA GLY A 505 -17.30 39.12 14.04
C GLY A 505 -18.27 38.64 15.12
N LEU A 506 -17.78 37.89 16.12
CA LEU A 506 -18.55 37.28 17.20
C LEU A 506 -18.21 37.85 18.60
N SER A 507 -17.37 38.89 18.67
CA SER A 507 -17.04 39.62 19.90
C SER A 507 -17.93 40.84 20.10
#